data_AF-A0A653BMN9-F1
#
_entry.id   AF-A0A653BMN9-F1
#
_cell.length_a   1.000
_cell.length_b   1.000
_cell.length_c   1.000
_cell.angle_alpha   90.00
_cell.angle_beta   90.00
_cell.angle_gamma   90.00
#
_symmetry.space_group_name_H-M   'P 1'
#
loop_
_entity.id
_entity.type
_entity.pdbx_description
1 polymer ?
#
loop_
_entity_poly.entity_id
_entity_poly.type
_entity_poly.pdbx_seq_one_letter_code
_entity_poly.pdbx_strand_id
1 'polypeptide(L)'
;MPDEIPLSSAPLSEDIVEILGKKSTPPTLTGPKIHEDLVSRWKIVLNAGLSDDERSSLLSKLPPPKNFQIVSAPRLNAVVQKALSPSNLSRDERLAKLQNVVAASLAGVGQVCSMILAEEGGGDRRYIELLNNTGRLLADLWHSQNTTRRDLISINLSKEFQEVTEEVPLDTYLFGENLDEKMKANKTSEDYGKILKAKTTKTTSKGAHHAIPTSSRQRVPVTARALNYRAPSRWQKGTTRERSRYYQTVPIQHKSKPQLKQQRGRMNR
;
A
#
# COMPACT_ATOMS: atom_id res chain seq x y z
N MET A 1 9.40 -12.99 -56.70
CA MET A 1 9.47 -12.81 -55.24
C MET A 1 10.64 -13.63 -54.77
N PRO A 2 11.59 -13.10 -53.97
CA PRO A 2 12.62 -13.95 -53.40
C PRO A 2 12.00 -14.78 -52.27
N ASP A 3 12.17 -16.10 -52.36
CA ASP A 3 11.67 -17.08 -51.41
C ASP A 3 12.21 -16.82 -50.00
N GLU A 4 11.32 -16.78 -49.01
CA GLU A 4 11.70 -16.77 -47.60
C GLU A 4 12.36 -18.12 -47.26
N ILE A 5 13.67 -18.10 -47.03
CA ILE A 5 14.37 -19.25 -46.46
C ILE A 5 13.83 -19.46 -45.04
N PRO A 6 13.22 -20.62 -44.72
CA PRO A 6 12.77 -20.86 -43.36
C PRO A 6 14.00 -20.87 -42.45
N LEU A 7 14.03 -19.97 -41.46
CA LEU A 7 15.01 -19.99 -40.37
C LEU A 7 14.87 -21.33 -39.64
N SER A 8 15.71 -22.29 -40.03
CA SER A 8 15.77 -23.62 -39.46
C SER A 8 16.04 -23.52 -37.96
N SER A 9 15.20 -24.17 -37.15
CA SER A 9 15.37 -24.33 -35.70
C SER A 9 16.42 -25.40 -35.36
N ALA A 10 17.46 -25.53 -36.18
CA ALA A 10 18.52 -26.49 -35.94
C ALA A 10 19.32 -26.07 -34.69
N PRO A 11 19.77 -27.04 -33.87
CA PRO A 11 20.67 -26.74 -32.77
C PRO A 11 21.96 -26.09 -33.31
N LEU A 12 22.36 -24.97 -32.71
CA LEU A 12 23.54 -24.19 -33.09
C LEU A 12 24.83 -24.98 -32.80
N SER A 13 25.87 -24.82 -33.63
CA SER A 13 27.19 -25.44 -33.38
C SER A 13 27.85 -24.86 -32.13
N GLU A 14 28.74 -25.63 -31.50
CA GLU A 14 29.44 -25.24 -30.26
C GLU A 14 30.22 -23.93 -30.42
N ASP A 15 30.87 -23.74 -31.55
CA ASP A 15 31.58 -22.53 -31.94
C ASP A 15 30.65 -21.30 -32.02
N ILE A 16 29.42 -21.46 -32.51
CA ILE A 16 28.43 -20.38 -32.52
C ILE A 16 27.91 -20.11 -31.10
N VAL A 17 27.72 -21.15 -30.28
CA VAL A 17 27.30 -21.02 -28.87
C VAL A 17 28.37 -20.29 -28.04
N GLU A 18 29.65 -20.49 -28.35
CA GLU A 18 30.77 -19.81 -27.70
C GLU A 18 30.85 -18.33 -28.10
N ILE A 19 30.64 -18.00 -29.39
CA ILE A 19 30.55 -16.62 -29.90
C ILE A 19 29.34 -15.87 -29.31
N LEU A 20 28.20 -16.55 -29.14
CA LEU A 20 26.97 -15.96 -28.57
C LEU A 20 27.07 -15.70 -27.05
N GLY A 21 28.17 -16.13 -26.42
CA GLY A 21 28.43 -15.98 -25.00
C GLY A 21 27.77 -17.08 -24.17
N LYS A 22 28.48 -17.53 -23.12
CA LYS A 22 27.92 -18.46 -22.14
C LYS A 22 26.65 -17.84 -21.55
N LYS A 23 25.50 -18.50 -21.70
CA LYS A 23 24.30 -18.19 -20.92
C LYS A 23 24.65 -18.36 -19.45
N SER A 24 25.04 -17.28 -18.79
CA SER A 24 25.13 -17.23 -17.33
C SER A 24 23.71 -17.20 -16.79
N THR A 25 23.03 -18.34 -16.85
CA THR A 25 21.85 -18.58 -16.04
C THR A 25 22.35 -18.62 -14.60
N PRO A 26 21.90 -17.71 -13.72
CA PRO A 26 22.20 -17.85 -12.30
C PRO A 26 21.71 -19.25 -11.86
N PRO A 27 22.38 -19.89 -10.89
CA PRO A 27 21.94 -21.18 -10.38
C PRO A 27 20.50 -21.02 -9.84
N THR A 28 19.53 -21.57 -10.55
CA THR A 28 18.13 -21.55 -10.14
C THR A 28 18.01 -22.39 -8.87
N LEU A 29 17.92 -21.74 -7.71
CA LEU A 29 17.66 -22.37 -6.42
C LEU A 29 16.31 -23.12 -6.50
N THR A 30 16.38 -24.41 -6.80
CA THR A 30 15.21 -25.28 -6.93
C THR A 30 15.19 -26.24 -5.75
N GLY A 31 14.06 -26.29 -5.04
CA GLY A 31 13.89 -27.18 -3.90
C GLY A 31 13.71 -28.66 -4.28
N PRO A 32 13.62 -29.55 -3.29
CA PRO A 32 13.33 -30.97 -3.53
C PRO A 32 11.95 -31.17 -4.14
N LYS A 33 11.76 -32.31 -4.83
CA LYS A 33 10.45 -32.70 -5.35
C LYS A 33 9.47 -32.95 -4.21
N ILE A 34 8.24 -32.47 -4.37
CA ILE A 34 7.08 -32.79 -3.51
C ILE A 34 6.18 -33.81 -4.20
N HIS A 35 5.28 -34.46 -3.45
CA HIS A 35 4.38 -35.50 -3.96
C HIS A 35 3.49 -35.00 -5.11
N GLU A 36 3.37 -35.79 -6.18
CA GLU A 36 2.68 -35.38 -7.41
C GLU A 36 1.18 -35.09 -7.21
N ASP A 37 0.51 -35.83 -6.33
CA ASP A 37 -0.89 -35.54 -5.99
C ASP A 37 -1.07 -34.18 -5.31
N LEU A 38 -0.09 -33.74 -4.49
CA LEU A 38 -0.14 -32.39 -3.89
C LEU A 38 0.01 -31.34 -4.97
N VAL A 39 0.97 -31.54 -5.88
CA VAL A 39 1.20 -30.63 -7.02
C VAL A 39 -0.08 -30.48 -7.83
N SER A 40 -0.74 -31.59 -8.17
CA SER A 40 -1.96 -31.60 -8.98
C SER A 40 -3.11 -30.85 -8.31
N ARG A 41 -3.34 -31.07 -7.02
CA ARG A 41 -4.41 -30.41 -6.25
C ARG A 41 -4.11 -28.93 -6.02
N TRP A 42 -2.89 -28.59 -5.62
CA TRP A 42 -2.50 -27.20 -5.37
C TRP A 42 -2.48 -26.37 -6.66
N LYS A 43 -2.13 -26.95 -7.82
CA LYS A 43 -2.27 -26.26 -9.11
C LYS A 43 -3.71 -25.81 -9.39
N ILE A 44 -4.71 -26.64 -9.07
CA ILE A 44 -6.12 -26.26 -9.23
C ILE A 44 -6.43 -25.06 -8.35
N VAL A 45 -6.03 -25.11 -7.07
CA VAL A 45 -6.25 -24.02 -6.11
C VAL A 45 -5.51 -22.74 -6.51
N LEU A 46 -4.28 -22.84 -7.04
CA LEU A 46 -3.51 -21.68 -7.49
C LEU A 46 -4.16 -20.98 -8.70
N ASN A 47 -4.83 -21.74 -9.58
CA ASN A 47 -5.47 -21.20 -10.77
C ASN A 47 -6.88 -20.64 -10.49
N ALA A 48 -7.67 -21.32 -9.67
CA ALA A 48 -9.08 -20.99 -9.45
C ALA A 48 -9.34 -20.31 -8.09
N GLY A 49 -8.39 -20.36 -7.16
CA GLY A 49 -8.62 -20.04 -5.76
C GLY A 49 -9.44 -21.10 -5.04
N LEU A 50 -9.70 -20.85 -3.75
CA LEU A 50 -10.68 -21.62 -2.95
C LEU A 50 -12.04 -20.92 -3.01
N SER A 51 -13.12 -21.70 -3.03
CA SER A 51 -14.46 -21.14 -2.82
C SER A 51 -14.60 -20.55 -1.40
N ASP A 52 -15.56 -19.64 -1.21
CA ASP A 52 -15.78 -19.01 0.09
C ASP A 52 -16.22 -20.03 1.16
N ASP A 53 -16.99 -21.05 0.79
CA ASP A 53 -17.42 -22.13 1.67
C ASP A 53 -16.25 -23.03 2.10
N GLU A 54 -15.42 -23.46 1.15
CA GLU A 54 -14.22 -24.26 1.45
C GLU A 54 -13.23 -23.48 2.32
N ARG A 55 -13.01 -22.21 2.00
CA ARG A 55 -12.14 -21.34 2.80
C ARG A 55 -12.65 -21.21 4.23
N SER A 56 -13.95 -20.99 4.40
CA SER A 56 -14.57 -20.87 5.73
C SER A 56 -14.47 -22.18 6.51
N SER A 57 -14.67 -23.32 5.84
CA SER A 57 -14.48 -24.65 6.42
C SER A 57 -13.04 -24.86 6.91
N LEU A 58 -12.04 -24.51 6.11
CA LEU A 58 -10.62 -24.64 6.49
C LEU A 58 -10.26 -23.72 7.67
N LEU A 59 -10.74 -22.47 7.66
CA LEU A 59 -10.53 -21.53 8.77
C LEU A 59 -11.14 -22.05 10.07
N SER A 60 -12.33 -22.67 10.01
CA SER A 60 -12.97 -23.24 11.21
C SER A 60 -12.21 -24.44 11.80
N LYS A 61 -11.51 -25.20 10.95
CA LYS A 61 -10.66 -26.34 11.36
C LYS A 61 -9.32 -25.90 11.94
N LEU A 62 -8.88 -24.69 11.61
CA LEU A 62 -7.60 -24.12 12.03
C LEU A 62 -7.82 -22.86 12.89
N PRO A 63 -8.46 -22.99 14.06
CA PRO A 63 -8.69 -21.85 14.94
C PRO A 63 -7.37 -21.35 15.57
N PRO A 64 -7.32 -20.07 15.99
CA PRO A 64 -6.18 -19.54 16.74
C PRO A 64 -5.88 -20.38 18.00
N PRO A 65 -4.60 -20.71 18.27
CA PRO A 65 -4.23 -21.45 19.48
C PRO A 65 -4.57 -20.67 20.76
N LYS A 66 -4.95 -21.38 21.82
CA LYS A 66 -5.34 -20.76 23.11
C LYS A 66 -4.25 -19.87 23.71
N ASN A 67 -2.99 -20.25 23.57
CA ASN A 67 -1.81 -19.53 24.02
C ASN A 67 -1.30 -18.47 23.04
N PHE A 68 -1.89 -18.36 21.84
CA PHE A 68 -1.44 -17.46 20.78
C PHE A 68 -2.61 -16.78 20.07
N GLN A 69 -3.49 -16.15 20.85
CA GLN A 69 -4.69 -15.49 20.32
C GLN A 69 -4.39 -14.22 19.51
N ILE A 70 -3.26 -13.57 19.79
CA ILE A 70 -2.82 -12.33 19.14
C ILE A 70 -2.55 -12.50 17.63
N VAL A 71 -2.44 -13.74 17.15
CA VAL A 71 -2.28 -14.06 15.73
C VAL A 71 -3.53 -13.72 14.92
N SER A 72 -4.69 -13.60 15.56
CA SER A 72 -5.93 -13.19 14.89
C SER A 72 -5.77 -11.78 14.31
N ALA A 73 -6.33 -11.52 13.12
CA ALA A 73 -6.22 -10.21 12.50
C ALA A 73 -6.77 -9.10 13.43
N PRO A 74 -5.98 -8.05 13.75
CA PRO A 74 -6.44 -7.01 14.66
C PRO A 74 -7.65 -6.27 14.11
N ARG A 75 -8.58 -5.95 15.00
CA ARG A 75 -9.82 -5.23 14.67
C ARG A 75 -9.52 -3.76 14.42
N LEU A 76 -10.22 -3.17 13.46
CA LEU A 76 -10.13 -1.74 13.22
C LEU A 76 -10.81 -0.97 14.35
N ASN A 77 -10.12 0.04 14.91
CA ASN A 77 -10.65 0.89 15.97
C ASN A 77 -11.94 1.63 15.54
N ALA A 78 -12.94 1.72 16.41
CA ALA A 78 -14.24 2.31 16.09
C ALA A 78 -14.16 3.78 15.63
N VAL A 79 -13.26 4.58 16.22
CA VAL A 79 -13.03 5.97 15.80
C VAL A 79 -12.44 6.04 14.40
N VAL A 80 -11.52 5.13 14.06
CA VAL A 80 -10.95 5.04 12.71
C VAL A 80 -12.02 4.58 11.72
N GLN A 81 -12.88 3.63 12.10
CA GLN A 81 -13.98 3.18 11.25
C GLN A 81 -14.90 4.34 10.82
N LYS A 82 -15.22 5.24 11.75
CA LYS A 82 -16.06 6.42 11.48
C LYS A 82 -15.36 7.48 10.62
N ALA A 83 -14.04 7.51 10.61
CA ALA A 83 -13.25 8.48 9.86
C ALA A 83 -12.99 8.07 8.41
N LEU A 84 -13.07 6.76 8.11
CA LEU A 84 -12.76 6.23 6.77
C LEU A 84 -13.97 6.21 5.83
N SER A 85 -13.69 6.32 4.53
CA SER A 85 -14.69 6.12 3.50
C SER A 85 -15.12 4.64 3.39
N PRO A 86 -16.33 4.33 2.88
CA PRO A 86 -16.78 2.96 2.67
C PRO A 86 -15.83 2.11 1.80
N SER A 87 -15.20 2.75 0.81
CA SER A 87 -14.20 2.10 -0.06
C SER A 87 -12.96 1.66 0.73
N ASN A 88 -12.47 2.52 1.64
CA ASN A 88 -11.33 2.21 2.49
C ASN A 88 -11.67 1.12 3.52
N LEU A 89 -12.87 1.14 4.09
CA LEU A 89 -13.35 0.08 4.99
C LEU A 89 -13.42 -1.27 4.29
N SER A 90 -14.03 -1.33 3.11
CA SER A 90 -14.14 -2.56 2.32
C SER A 90 -12.76 -3.11 1.94
N ARG A 91 -11.79 -2.24 1.68
CA ARG A 91 -10.40 -2.62 1.41
C ARG A 91 -9.71 -3.19 2.64
N ASP A 92 -9.83 -2.55 3.80
CA ASP A 92 -9.29 -3.08 5.05
C ASP A 92 -9.91 -4.43 5.41
N GLU A 93 -11.23 -4.59 5.23
CA GLU A 93 -11.92 -5.85 5.51
C GLU A 93 -11.36 -7.01 4.66
N ARG A 94 -11.06 -6.77 3.38
CA ARG A 94 -10.40 -7.76 2.52
C ARG A 94 -9.01 -8.11 3.03
N LEU A 95 -8.21 -7.12 3.44
CA LEU A 95 -6.88 -7.34 3.99
C LEU A 95 -6.93 -8.11 5.32
N ALA A 96 -7.89 -7.79 6.19
CA ALA A 96 -8.11 -8.51 7.45
C ALA A 96 -8.49 -9.98 7.19
N LYS A 97 -9.31 -10.27 6.18
CA LYS A 97 -9.62 -11.65 5.76
C LYS A 97 -8.38 -12.40 5.30
N LEU A 98 -7.52 -11.78 4.49
CA LEU A 98 -6.23 -12.38 4.08
C LEU A 98 -5.31 -12.64 5.27
N GLN A 99 -5.24 -11.70 6.21
CA GLN A 99 -4.45 -11.83 7.43
C GLN A 99 -4.94 -13.00 8.31
N ASN A 100 -6.26 -13.22 8.37
CA ASN A 100 -6.81 -14.40 9.06
C ASN A 100 -6.47 -15.73 8.37
N VAL A 101 -6.34 -15.76 7.04
CA VAL A 101 -5.86 -16.96 6.32
C VAL A 101 -4.41 -17.27 6.68
N VAL A 102 -3.56 -16.24 6.77
CA VAL A 102 -2.16 -16.41 7.22
C VAL A 102 -2.12 -16.89 8.67
N ALA A 103 -2.96 -16.31 9.53
CA ALA A 103 -3.08 -16.69 10.94
C ALA A 103 -3.48 -18.17 11.12
N ALA A 104 -4.51 -18.62 10.39
CA ALA A 104 -4.95 -20.02 10.39
C ALA A 104 -3.87 -20.97 9.84
N SER A 105 -3.15 -20.57 8.80
CA SER A 105 -2.03 -21.35 8.27
C SER A 105 -0.92 -21.51 9.31
N LEU A 106 -0.58 -20.43 10.03
CA LEU A 106 0.40 -20.45 11.11
C LEU A 106 -0.06 -21.31 12.29
N ALA A 107 -1.36 -21.29 12.61
CA ALA A 107 -1.96 -22.18 13.61
C ALA A 107 -1.80 -23.66 13.23
N GLY A 108 -2.06 -24.02 11.97
CA GLY A 108 -1.86 -25.37 11.47
C GLY A 108 -0.41 -25.84 11.57
N VAL A 109 0.55 -25.01 11.14
CA VAL A 109 1.99 -25.29 11.29
C VAL A 109 2.36 -25.47 12.78
N GLY A 110 1.86 -24.60 13.65
CA GLY A 110 2.10 -24.66 15.09
C GLY A 110 1.53 -25.93 15.73
N GLN A 111 0.35 -26.39 15.29
CA GLN A 111 -0.26 -27.64 15.78
C GLN A 111 0.60 -28.85 15.43
N VAL A 112 1.01 -28.99 14.16
CA VAL A 112 1.87 -30.11 13.73
C VAL A 112 3.23 -30.07 14.45
N CYS A 113 3.83 -28.89 14.55
CA CYS A 113 5.09 -28.71 15.27
C CYS A 113 4.95 -29.12 16.75
N SER A 114 3.84 -28.73 17.40
CA SER A 114 3.56 -29.12 18.79
C SER A 114 3.35 -30.62 18.95
N MET A 115 2.71 -31.29 17.98
CA MET A 115 2.55 -32.74 17.99
C MET A 115 3.90 -33.45 17.93
N ILE A 116 4.80 -33.02 17.04
CA ILE A 116 6.15 -33.60 16.90
C ILE A 116 6.98 -33.36 18.16
N LEU A 117 6.92 -32.15 18.74
CA LEU A 117 7.64 -31.83 19.98
C LEU A 117 7.14 -32.60 21.20
N ALA A 118 5.91 -33.13 21.16
CA ALA A 118 5.35 -33.96 22.22
C ALA A 118 5.78 -35.43 22.15
N GLU A 119 6.43 -35.86 21.06
CA GLU A 119 6.97 -37.22 20.93
C GLU A 119 8.17 -37.43 21.88
N GLU A 120 8.35 -38.65 22.38
CA GLU A 120 9.49 -38.98 23.23
C GLU A 120 10.82 -38.72 22.49
N GLY A 121 11.72 -37.97 23.14
CA GLY A 121 12.97 -37.53 22.52
C GLY A 121 12.87 -36.29 21.63
N GLY A 122 11.69 -35.66 21.54
CA GLY A 122 11.48 -34.37 20.87
C GLY A 122 11.31 -34.44 19.35
N GLY A 123 10.99 -35.62 18.80
CA GLY A 123 10.66 -35.83 17.39
C GLY A 123 11.82 -35.62 16.39
N ASP A 124 11.53 -35.79 15.10
CA ASP A 124 12.54 -35.59 14.03
C ASP A 124 12.84 -34.10 13.82
N ARG A 125 14.10 -33.73 14.09
CA ARG A 125 14.64 -32.37 13.94
C ARG A 125 14.44 -31.79 12.53
N ARG A 126 14.43 -32.62 11.48
CA ARG A 126 14.26 -32.16 10.09
C ARG A 126 12.88 -31.57 9.87
N TYR A 127 11.84 -32.20 10.43
CA TYR A 127 10.47 -31.70 10.32
C TYR A 127 10.28 -30.45 11.16
N ILE A 128 10.87 -30.41 12.36
CA ILE A 128 10.84 -29.22 13.23
C ILE A 128 11.50 -28.04 12.52
N GLU A 129 12.67 -28.24 11.91
CA GLU A 129 13.38 -27.18 11.19
C GLU A 129 12.54 -26.65 10.01
N LEU A 130 11.98 -27.54 9.19
CA LEU A 130 11.14 -27.15 8.06
C LEU A 130 9.91 -26.37 8.51
N LEU A 131 9.17 -26.89 9.49
CA LEU A 131 7.97 -26.26 10.03
C LEU A 131 8.28 -24.94 10.73
N ASN A 132 9.37 -24.86 11.49
CA ASN A 132 9.79 -23.63 12.16
C ASN A 132 10.18 -22.55 11.13
N ASN A 133 10.92 -22.91 10.08
CA ASN A 133 11.29 -21.98 9.02
C ASN A 133 10.04 -21.47 8.27
N THR A 134 9.10 -22.36 7.93
CA THR A 134 7.81 -21.97 7.34
C THR A 134 6.98 -21.09 8.28
N GLY A 135 6.89 -21.44 9.56
CA GLY A 135 6.15 -20.69 10.57
C GLY A 135 6.71 -19.28 10.77
N ARG A 136 8.03 -19.12 10.79
CA ARG A 136 8.68 -17.80 10.87
C ARG A 136 8.39 -16.94 9.64
N LEU A 137 8.40 -17.51 8.45
CA LEU A 137 8.02 -16.79 7.22
C LEU A 137 6.54 -16.38 7.21
N LEU A 138 5.65 -17.23 7.70
CA LEU A 138 4.22 -16.89 7.85
C LEU A 138 4.00 -15.79 8.90
N ALA A 139 4.72 -15.83 10.02
CA ALA A 139 4.67 -14.78 11.03
C ALA A 139 5.20 -13.44 10.50
N ASP A 140 6.28 -13.46 9.73
CA ASP A 140 6.83 -12.28 9.05
C ASP A 140 5.84 -11.71 8.01
N LEU A 141 5.24 -12.56 7.19
CA LEU A 141 4.19 -12.15 6.24
C LEU A 141 2.99 -11.54 6.97
N TRP A 142 2.56 -12.13 8.08
CA TRP A 142 1.47 -11.60 8.90
C TRP A 142 1.83 -10.20 9.45
N HIS A 143 3.07 -10.02 9.92
CA HIS A 143 3.56 -8.72 10.38
C HIS A 143 3.58 -7.69 9.26
N SER A 144 4.08 -8.06 8.08
CA SER A 144 4.08 -7.21 6.89
C SER A 144 2.66 -6.80 6.48
N GLN A 145 1.69 -7.71 6.54
CA GLN A 145 0.27 -7.38 6.31
C GLN A 145 -0.29 -6.43 7.36
N ASN A 146 0.07 -6.60 8.64
CA ASN A 146 -0.33 -5.69 9.70
C ASN A 146 0.19 -4.26 9.45
N THR A 147 1.48 -4.13 9.11
CA THR A 147 2.11 -2.84 8.76
C THR A 147 1.45 -2.24 7.52
N THR A 148 1.26 -3.04 6.47
CA THR A 148 0.59 -2.60 5.24
C THR A 148 -0.83 -2.09 5.51
N ARG A 149 -1.61 -2.78 6.34
CA ARG A 149 -2.96 -2.32 6.75
C ARG A 149 -2.89 -0.97 7.44
N ARG A 150 -1.96 -0.81 8.40
CA ARG A 150 -1.75 0.45 9.12
C ARG A 150 -1.39 1.58 8.16
N ASP A 151 -0.40 1.40 7.30
CA ASP A 151 0.05 2.43 6.35
C ASP A 151 -1.08 2.87 5.42
N LEU A 152 -1.78 1.89 4.84
CA LEU A 152 -2.87 2.12 3.90
C LEU A 152 -4.07 2.84 4.51
N ILE A 153 -4.28 2.69 5.82
CA ILE A 153 -5.30 3.42 6.56
C ILE A 153 -4.77 4.80 6.96
N SER A 154 -3.57 4.86 7.53
CA SER A 154 -2.91 6.06 8.05
C SER A 154 -2.76 7.16 7.00
N ILE A 155 -2.51 6.81 5.72
CA ILE A 155 -2.44 7.79 4.60
C ILE A 155 -3.74 8.59 4.45
N ASN A 156 -4.88 8.07 4.91
CA ASN A 156 -6.18 8.74 4.83
C ASN A 156 -6.53 9.56 6.10
N LEU A 157 -5.63 9.61 7.09
CA LEU A 157 -5.86 10.22 8.40
C LEU A 157 -4.89 11.41 8.64
N SER A 158 -5.13 12.17 9.71
CA SER A 158 -4.31 13.36 10.02
C SER A 158 -2.89 12.98 10.43
N LYS A 159 -1.94 13.90 10.24
CA LYS A 159 -0.55 13.71 10.68
C LYS A 159 -0.46 13.51 12.21
N GLU A 160 -1.25 14.25 12.98
CA GLU A 160 -1.38 14.06 14.44
C GLU A 160 -1.75 12.62 14.80
N PHE A 161 -2.66 12.00 14.04
CA PHE A 161 -3.03 10.60 14.25
C PHE A 161 -1.85 9.66 13.97
N GLN A 162 -1.11 9.91 12.90
CA GLN A 162 0.07 9.10 12.54
C GLN A 162 1.13 9.16 13.64
N GLU A 163 1.40 10.35 14.19
CA GLU A 163 2.36 10.55 15.29
C GLU A 163 1.92 9.84 16.58
N VAL A 164 0.62 9.88 16.94
CA VAL A 164 0.09 9.14 18.11
C VAL A 164 0.17 7.63 17.94
N THR A 165 0.08 7.16 16.70
CA THR A 165 -0.05 5.74 16.40
C THR A 165 1.21 5.11 15.83
N GLU A 166 2.32 5.83 15.72
CA GLU A 166 3.56 5.37 15.09
C GLU A 166 4.11 4.10 15.75
N GLU A 167 4.28 4.13 17.07
CA GLU A 167 4.75 2.99 17.87
C GLU A 167 3.63 2.42 18.74
N VAL A 168 2.77 1.61 18.14
CA VAL A 168 1.75 0.87 18.88
C VAL A 168 2.10 -0.61 18.89
N PRO A 169 2.21 -1.25 20.07
CA PRO A 169 2.48 -2.68 20.16
C PRO A 169 1.34 -3.48 19.49
N LEU A 170 1.66 -4.71 19.09
CA LEU A 170 0.64 -5.64 18.61
C LEU A 170 -0.40 -5.85 19.70
N ASP A 171 -1.67 -5.79 19.30
CA ASP A 171 -2.81 -5.80 20.21
C ASP A 171 -4.05 -6.31 19.45
N THR A 172 -5.15 -6.48 20.17
CA THR A 172 -6.48 -6.82 19.64
C THR A 172 -6.97 -5.80 18.61
N TYR A 173 -6.51 -4.56 18.70
CA TYR A 173 -6.86 -3.46 17.81
C TYR A 173 -5.67 -3.01 16.96
N LEU A 174 -5.94 -2.67 15.70
CA LEU A 174 -4.92 -2.32 14.71
C LEU A 174 -4.09 -1.09 15.09
N PHE A 175 -4.71 -0.12 15.77
CA PHE A 175 -4.06 1.07 16.33
C PHE A 175 -4.05 1.05 17.87
N GLY A 176 -4.15 -0.15 18.45
CA GLY A 176 -4.05 -0.40 19.89
C GLY A 176 -5.32 -0.08 20.68
N GLU A 177 -5.39 -0.62 21.88
CA GLU A 177 -6.43 -0.26 22.84
C GLU A 177 -6.30 1.20 23.31
N ASN A 178 -7.43 1.75 23.77
CA ASN A 178 -7.54 3.11 24.34
C ASN A 178 -7.06 4.24 23.42
N LEU A 179 -7.18 4.04 22.09
CA LEU A 179 -6.83 5.04 21.08
C LEU A 179 -7.50 6.41 21.34
N ASP A 180 -8.76 6.41 21.77
CA ASP A 180 -9.53 7.63 22.03
C ASP A 180 -8.94 8.44 23.18
N GLU A 181 -8.45 7.75 24.21
CA GLU A 181 -7.78 8.37 25.36
C GLU A 181 -6.42 8.90 24.95
N LYS A 182 -5.64 8.13 24.17
CA LYS A 182 -4.34 8.55 23.63
C LYS A 182 -4.47 9.81 22.77
N MET A 183 -5.49 9.87 21.91
CA MET A 183 -5.76 11.04 21.07
C MET A 183 -6.17 12.28 21.88
N LYS A 184 -6.98 12.11 22.94
CA LYS A 184 -7.34 13.22 23.86
C LYS A 184 -6.12 13.70 24.64
N ALA A 185 -5.34 12.77 25.20
CA ALA A 185 -4.14 13.06 25.96
C ALA A 185 -3.10 13.81 25.10
N ASN A 186 -2.92 13.41 23.83
CA ASN A 186 -1.99 14.10 22.95
C ASN A 186 -2.44 15.54 22.64
N LYS A 187 -3.74 15.75 22.36
CA LYS A 187 -4.28 17.11 22.18
C LYS A 187 -4.06 18.00 23.40
N THR A 188 -4.33 17.49 24.60
CA THR A 188 -4.06 18.24 25.83
C THR A 188 -2.56 18.54 25.99
N SER A 189 -1.68 17.58 25.69
CA SER A 189 -0.23 17.74 25.76
C SER A 189 0.29 18.81 24.77
N GLU A 190 -0.21 18.80 23.53
CA GLU A 190 0.12 19.82 22.53
C GLU A 190 -0.32 21.22 22.97
N ASP A 191 -1.51 21.33 23.57
CA ASP A 191 -2.02 22.61 24.05
C ASP A 191 -1.19 23.13 25.23
N TYR A 192 -0.78 22.27 26.17
CA TYR A 192 0.20 22.62 27.20
C TYR A 192 1.56 22.99 26.59
N GLY A 193 2.02 22.28 25.56
CA GLY A 193 3.26 22.58 24.85
C GLY A 193 3.25 23.95 24.17
N LYS A 194 2.12 24.38 23.61
CA LYS A 194 1.95 25.74 23.04
C LYS A 194 2.05 26.82 24.11
N ILE A 195 1.57 26.56 25.33
CA ILE A 195 1.69 27.48 26.46
C ILE A 195 3.15 27.56 26.94
N LEU A 196 3.85 26.43 26.99
CA LEU A 196 5.26 26.34 27.41
C LEU A 196 6.24 26.93 26.40
N LYS A 197 5.90 26.92 25.10
CA LYS A 197 6.69 27.60 24.06
C LYS A 197 6.64 29.11 24.30
N ALA A 198 7.69 29.63 24.96
CA ALA A 198 7.91 31.05 25.14
C ALA A 198 7.74 31.78 23.79
N LYS A 199 6.89 32.81 23.75
CA LYS A 199 6.82 33.72 22.60
C LYS A 199 8.23 34.28 22.41
N THR A 200 8.94 33.84 21.37
CA THR A 200 10.13 34.55 20.90
C THR A 200 9.68 35.96 20.58
N THR A 201 10.05 36.90 21.44
CA THR A 201 9.89 38.33 21.21
C THR A 201 10.66 38.65 19.94
N LYS A 202 9.96 38.78 18.82
CA LYS A 202 10.49 39.48 17.66
C LYS A 202 10.75 40.90 18.15
N THR A 203 12.01 41.21 18.45
CA THR A 203 12.47 42.57 18.70
C THR A 203 12.24 43.36 17.42
N THR A 204 11.11 44.05 17.34
CA THR A 204 10.90 45.13 16.39
C THR A 204 11.78 46.29 16.81
N SER A 205 12.99 46.39 16.25
CA SER A 205 13.78 47.62 16.31
C SER A 205 13.09 48.68 15.45
N LYS A 206 12.16 49.42 16.07
CA LYS A 206 11.70 50.72 15.58
C LYS A 206 12.32 51.80 16.45
N GLY A 207 13.17 52.60 15.83
CA GLY A 207 13.58 53.92 16.30
C GLY A 207 14.84 54.36 15.56
N ALA A 208 15.06 55.60 15.19
CA ALA A 208 14.23 56.79 15.06
C ALA A 208 15.20 57.91 14.61
N HIS A 209 14.76 58.74 13.67
CA HIS A 209 15.20 60.12 13.39
C HIS A 209 16.70 60.47 13.25
N HIS A 210 17.10 60.94 12.07
CA HIS A 210 17.67 62.29 11.90
C HIS A 210 17.43 62.79 10.47
N ALA A 211 16.59 63.82 10.36
CA ALA A 211 16.45 64.62 9.16
C ALA A 211 17.52 65.73 9.15
N ILE A 212 18.14 65.96 7.99
CA ILE A 212 18.83 67.21 7.65
C ILE A 212 18.38 67.59 6.23
N PRO A 213 17.81 68.78 6.00
CA PRO A 213 17.51 69.27 4.66
C PRO A 213 18.58 70.28 4.23
N THR A 214 19.26 70.07 3.11
CA THR A 214 20.01 71.14 2.45
C THR A 214 20.00 71.02 0.93
N SER A 215 19.80 72.19 0.34
CA SER A 215 19.55 72.57 -1.04
C SER A 215 20.78 72.49 -1.97
N SER A 216 20.48 72.42 -3.28
CA SER A 216 21.31 72.82 -4.44
C SER A 216 22.41 71.87 -4.92
N ARG A 217 22.27 71.30 -6.13
CA ARG A 217 22.80 71.84 -7.40
C ARG A 217 22.64 70.80 -8.52
N GLN A 218 22.22 71.29 -9.68
CA GLN A 218 22.27 70.58 -10.96
C GLN A 218 23.68 70.08 -11.28
N ARG A 219 23.79 68.91 -11.92
CA ARG A 219 24.65 68.69 -13.09
C ARG A 219 24.20 67.45 -13.88
N VAL A 220 24.09 67.65 -15.19
CA VAL A 220 23.66 66.72 -16.24
C VAL A 220 24.85 65.79 -16.64
N PRO A 221 24.67 64.79 -17.53
CA PRO A 221 25.18 63.44 -17.35
C PRO A 221 26.55 63.22 -18.01
N VAL A 222 27.34 62.27 -17.50
CA VAL A 222 28.50 61.77 -18.24
C VAL A 222 28.38 60.26 -18.40
N THR A 223 28.45 59.89 -19.67
CA THR A 223 28.44 58.58 -20.28
C THR A 223 29.41 57.60 -19.60
N ALA A 224 28.92 56.44 -19.19
CA ALA A 224 29.72 55.24 -19.07
C ALA A 224 28.96 54.06 -19.69
N ARG A 225 29.64 53.42 -20.65
CA ARG A 225 29.19 52.30 -21.46
C ARG A 225 28.73 51.11 -20.62
N ALA A 226 27.74 50.42 -21.18
CA ALA A 226 27.11 49.21 -20.69
C ALA A 226 28.06 48.01 -20.54
N LEU A 227 27.85 47.22 -19.47
CA LEU A 227 28.07 45.77 -19.44
C LEU A 227 27.09 45.15 -18.44
N ASN A 228 25.94 44.68 -18.95
CA ASN A 228 25.38 43.36 -18.64
C ASN A 228 24.11 43.15 -19.46
N TYR A 229 24.36 42.58 -20.64
CA TYR A 229 23.41 41.87 -21.47
C TYR A 229 22.83 40.68 -20.68
N ARG A 230 21.52 40.45 -20.84
CA ARG A 230 20.71 39.28 -20.41
C ARG A 230 20.07 39.34 -19.02
N ALA A 231 18.96 40.08 -18.95
CA ALA A 231 17.76 39.60 -18.26
C ALA A 231 16.51 40.11 -19.03
N PRO A 232 15.68 39.24 -19.64
CA PRO A 232 14.45 39.71 -20.28
C PRO A 232 13.36 40.05 -19.26
N SER A 233 12.55 41.02 -19.70
CA SER A 233 11.65 41.89 -18.96
C SER A 233 10.35 41.23 -18.47
N ARG A 234 9.90 41.67 -17.29
CA ARG A 234 8.58 41.39 -16.71
C ARG A 234 7.54 42.27 -17.39
N TRP A 235 6.81 41.73 -18.36
CA TRP A 235 5.66 42.40 -18.97
C TRP A 235 4.38 42.15 -18.15
N GLN A 236 3.74 43.25 -17.75
CA GLN A 236 2.38 43.31 -17.23
C GLN A 236 1.46 43.89 -18.32
N LYS A 237 0.22 43.37 -18.34
CA LYS A 237 -1.05 43.86 -18.92
C LYS A 237 -1.44 43.46 -20.37
N GLY A 238 -2.72 43.09 -20.48
CA GLY A 238 -3.53 42.99 -21.71
C GLY A 238 -4.31 41.67 -21.78
N THR A 239 -5.48 41.53 -21.13
CA THR A 239 -6.83 41.63 -21.73
C THR A 239 -7.05 40.81 -23.02
N THR A 240 -7.96 39.83 -22.89
CA THR A 240 -8.85 39.30 -23.94
C THR A 240 -8.25 38.38 -25.01
N ARG A 241 -8.46 37.05 -24.89
CA ARG A 241 -9.30 36.23 -25.80
C ARG A 241 -9.10 34.72 -25.60
N GLU A 242 -10.23 34.02 -25.64
CA GLU A 242 -10.45 32.69 -26.22
C GLU A 242 -9.52 31.53 -25.82
N ARG A 243 -9.98 30.74 -24.84
CA ARG A 243 -9.64 29.31 -24.78
C ARG A 243 -10.46 28.55 -25.81
N SER A 244 -9.82 28.22 -26.93
CA SER A 244 -10.22 27.16 -27.84
C SER A 244 -10.34 25.83 -27.08
N ARG A 245 -11.57 25.34 -26.95
CA ARG A 245 -11.88 24.00 -26.42
C ARG A 245 -11.98 23.05 -27.62
N TYR A 246 -10.96 22.24 -27.83
CA TYR A 246 -11.10 20.99 -28.59
C TYR A 246 -11.86 19.99 -27.71
N TYR A 247 -13.17 19.88 -27.90
CA TYR A 247 -13.93 18.69 -27.54
C TYR A 247 -14.24 17.92 -28.82
N GLN A 248 -13.59 16.78 -28.96
CA GLN A 248 -13.87 15.78 -29.98
C GLN A 248 -15.17 15.08 -29.60
N THR A 249 -16.27 15.42 -30.28
CA THR A 249 -17.57 14.78 -30.07
C THR A 249 -17.60 13.43 -30.76
N VAL A 250 -17.79 12.37 -29.97
CA VAL A 250 -18.11 11.03 -30.43
C VAL A 250 -19.61 10.98 -30.72
N PRO A 251 -20.09 10.53 -31.90
CA PRO A 251 -21.52 10.45 -32.16
C PRO A 251 -22.18 9.34 -31.33
N ILE A 252 -23.18 9.74 -30.54
CA ILE A 252 -24.03 8.86 -29.74
C ILE A 252 -24.94 8.07 -30.70
N GLN A 253 -24.76 6.75 -30.75
CA GLN A 253 -25.70 5.84 -31.40
C GLN A 253 -26.96 5.71 -30.53
N HIS A 254 -28.11 6.13 -31.07
CA HIS A 254 -29.42 5.83 -30.50
C HIS A 254 -29.68 4.33 -30.53
N LYS A 255 -29.67 3.68 -29.36
CA LYS A 255 -30.25 2.33 -29.17
C LYS A 255 -31.72 2.46 -28.77
N SER A 256 -32.56 1.86 -29.61
CA SER A 256 -34.01 1.69 -29.48
C SER A 256 -34.37 0.94 -28.19
N LYS A 257 -35.38 1.44 -27.46
CA LYS A 257 -35.95 0.77 -26.28
C LYS A 257 -36.74 -0.48 -26.70
N PRO A 258 -36.62 -1.63 -26.01
CA PRO A 258 -37.53 -2.76 -26.21
C PRO A 258 -38.86 -2.53 -25.49
N GLN A 259 -39.96 -2.82 -26.19
CA GLN A 259 -41.34 -2.76 -25.70
C GLN A 259 -41.60 -3.87 -24.68
N LEU A 260 -42.07 -3.50 -23.48
CA LEU A 260 -42.67 -4.44 -22.52
C LEU A 260 -44.02 -4.90 -23.05
N LYS A 261 -44.12 -6.17 -23.41
CA LYS A 261 -45.37 -6.84 -23.76
C LYS A 261 -46.06 -7.27 -22.45
N GLN A 262 -47.18 -6.62 -22.12
CA GLN A 262 -48.10 -7.06 -21.07
C GLN A 262 -48.66 -8.44 -21.44
N GLN A 263 -48.30 -9.48 -20.68
CA GLN A 263 -49.07 -10.72 -20.62
C GLN A 263 -50.01 -10.66 -19.42
N ARG A 264 -51.29 -10.41 -19.71
CA ARG A 264 -52.42 -10.74 -18.84
C ARG A 264 -52.59 -12.25 -18.85
N GLY A 265 -52.10 -12.93 -17.81
CA GLY A 265 -52.45 -14.32 -17.50
C GLY A 265 -53.73 -14.34 -16.67
N ARG A 266 -54.81 -14.84 -17.26
CA ARG A 266 -56.12 -15.06 -16.65
C ARG A 266 -56.05 -16.12 -15.55
N MET A 267 -56.72 -15.80 -14.45
CA MET A 267 -57.23 -16.69 -13.41
C MET A 267 -58.42 -17.52 -13.96
N ASN A 268 -58.60 -18.74 -13.42
CA ASN A 268 -59.73 -19.69 -13.51
C ASN A 268 -59.57 -20.90 -14.45
N ARG A 269 -59.18 -22.05 -13.90
CA ARG A 269 -60.05 -23.18 -13.46
C ARG A 269 -59.18 -24.39 -13.11
#